data_AF-A0A8T7LDC9-F1
#
_entry.id   AF-A0A8T7LDC9-F1
#
_cell.length_a   1.000
_cell.length_b   1.000
_cell.length_c   1.000
_cell.angle_alpha   90.00
_cell.angle_beta   90.00
_cell.angle_gamma   90.00
#
_symmetry.space_group_name_H-M   'P 1'
#
loop_
_entity.id
_entity.type
_entity.pdbx_description
1 polymer ?
#
loop_
_entity_poly.entity_id
_entity_poly.type
_entity_poly.pdbx_seq_one_letter_code
_entity_poly.pdbx_strand_id
1 'polypeptide(L)'
;MPIRNYIQYRHESGQGLAEYALILVLVGVVVIAVLSVLGPNINLVYCQIIATLGSDLPDQCLTNDITITGSFYDPGLNRVTITATYKGGYDPNVTLTATPGGVMAQQGSGYRITFNHVCPCTINITASVGGSVEVNLS
;
A
#
# COMPACT_ATOMS: atom_id res chain seq x y z
N MET A 1 52.15 55.05 -24.74
CA MET A 1 51.67 53.66 -24.57
C MET A 1 52.89 52.77 -24.33
N PRO A 2 52.87 51.82 -23.38
CA PRO A 2 52.22 50.53 -23.63
C PRO A 2 51.30 50.03 -22.50
N ILE A 3 50.49 49.05 -22.87
CA ILE A 3 49.38 48.43 -22.15
C ILE A 3 49.90 47.23 -21.34
N ARG A 4 49.58 47.17 -20.04
CA ARG A 4 49.90 46.00 -19.20
C ARG A 4 48.69 45.06 -19.16
N ASN A 5 48.84 43.91 -19.82
CA ASN A 5 47.84 42.85 -19.90
C ASN A 5 47.82 42.07 -18.57
N TYR A 6 46.70 42.12 -17.86
CA TYR A 6 46.44 41.32 -16.67
C TYR A 6 45.46 40.21 -17.02
N ILE A 7 45.97 39.09 -17.53
CA ILE A 7 45.16 37.88 -17.66
C ILE A 7 45.08 37.27 -16.26
N GLN A 8 43.99 37.57 -15.55
CA GLN A 8 43.68 36.89 -14.29
C GLN A 8 43.35 35.44 -14.60
N TYR A 9 44.26 34.55 -14.23
CA TYR A 9 44.00 33.12 -14.20
C TYR A 9 42.97 32.85 -13.09
N ARG A 10 41.69 32.82 -13.45
CA ARG A 10 40.64 32.37 -12.52
C ARG A 10 40.93 30.89 -12.24
N HIS A 11 41.33 30.60 -11.01
CA HIS A 11 41.42 29.23 -10.51
C HIS A 11 39.99 28.64 -10.49
N GLU A 12 39.66 27.80 -11.47
CA GLU A 12 38.41 27.02 -11.52
C GLU A 12 38.50 25.80 -10.57
N SER A 13 38.87 26.04 -9.31
CA SER A 13 39.10 24.97 -8.30
C SER A 13 37.81 24.30 -7.79
N GLY A 14 36.65 24.68 -8.30
CA GLY A 14 35.34 24.18 -7.88
C GLY A 14 34.48 23.61 -9.01
N GLN A 15 34.93 23.68 -10.26
CA GLN A 15 34.10 23.33 -11.42
C GLN A 15 33.90 21.82 -11.55
N GLY A 16 34.93 21.00 -11.26
CA GLY A 16 34.79 19.55 -11.26
C GLY A 16 33.87 19.02 -10.14
N LEU A 17 33.95 19.58 -8.93
CA LEU A 17 33.19 19.07 -7.77
C LEU A 17 31.67 19.27 -7.95
N ALA A 18 31.26 20.40 -8.53
CA ALA A 18 29.85 20.67 -8.84
C ALA A 18 29.33 19.76 -9.97
N GLU A 19 30.13 19.48 -10.99
CA GLU A 19 29.76 18.58 -12.09
C GLU A 19 29.57 17.14 -11.62
N TYR A 20 30.49 16.61 -10.80
CA TYR A 20 30.34 15.27 -10.23
C TYR A 20 29.15 15.18 -9.28
N ALA A 21 28.89 16.23 -8.50
CA ALA A 21 27.71 16.27 -7.63
C ALA A 21 26.39 16.19 -8.44
N LEU A 22 26.31 16.90 -9.57
CA LEU A 22 25.12 16.88 -10.42
C LEU A 22 24.90 15.49 -11.06
N ILE A 23 25.97 14.83 -11.52
CA ILE A 23 25.90 13.46 -12.05
C ILE A 23 25.47 12.47 -10.95
N LEU A 24 26.00 12.60 -9.73
CA LEU A 24 25.61 11.75 -8.61
C LEU A 24 24.13 11.93 -8.23
N VAL A 25 23.62 13.16 -8.26
CA VAL A 25 22.19 13.43 -8.05
C VAL A 25 21.36 12.80 -9.17
N LEU A 26 21.77 12.94 -10.43
CA LEU A 26 21.06 12.37 -11.57
C LEU A 26 20.99 10.84 -11.48
N VAL A 27 22.13 10.18 -11.21
CA VAL A 27 22.18 8.72 -11.02
C VAL A 27 21.34 8.31 -9.81
N GLY A 28 21.40 9.07 -8.71
CA GLY A 28 20.58 8.82 -7.52
C GLY A 28 19.08 8.81 -7.81
N VAL A 29 18.59 9.79 -8.58
CA VAL A 29 17.19 9.85 -9.01
C VAL A 29 16.81 8.64 -9.85
N VAL A 30 17.67 8.23 -10.79
CA VAL A 30 17.44 7.06 -11.63
C VAL A 30 17.37 5.78 -10.80
N VAL A 31 18.29 5.58 -9.84
CA VAL A 31 18.30 4.41 -8.96
C VAL A 31 17.02 4.34 -8.12
N ILE A 32 16.59 5.46 -7.52
CA ILE A 32 15.34 5.52 -6.75
C ILE A 32 14.13 5.22 -7.64
N ALA A 33 14.10 5.75 -8.86
CA ALA A 33 13.02 5.47 -9.81
C ALA A 33 12.96 3.97 -10.18
N VAL A 34 14.10 3.35 -10.46
CA VAL A 34 14.15 1.91 -10.77
C VAL A 34 13.75 1.07 -9.55
N LEU A 35 14.29 1.35 -8.36
CA LEU A 35 13.95 0.60 -7.15
C LEU A 35 12.49 0.74 -6.75
N SER A 36 11.87 1.91 -6.95
CA SER A 36 10.46 2.12 -6.63
C SER A 36 9.51 1.37 -7.58
N VAL A 37 9.89 1.17 -8.84
CA VAL A 37 9.10 0.40 -9.81
C VAL A 37 9.37 -1.10 -9.69
N LEU A 38 10.62 -1.52 -9.54
CA LEU A 38 10.97 -2.95 -9.51
C LEU A 38 10.66 -3.60 -8.16
N GLY A 39 10.78 -2.87 -7.05
CA GLY A 39 10.56 -3.40 -5.70
C GLY A 39 9.21 -4.12 -5.54
N PRO A 40 8.07 -3.49 -5.89
CA PRO A 40 6.75 -4.12 -5.78
C PRO A 40 6.60 -5.37 -6.67
N ASN A 41 7.14 -5.33 -7.88
CA ASN A 41 7.03 -6.44 -8.83
C ASN A 41 7.83 -7.67 -8.39
N ILE A 42 9.01 -7.47 -7.81
CA ILE A 42 9.83 -8.55 -7.25
C ILE A 42 9.12 -9.22 -6.07
N ASN A 43 8.46 -8.42 -5.21
CA ASN A 43 7.71 -8.95 -4.07
C ASN A 43 6.57 -9.90 -4.51
N LEU A 44 5.82 -9.52 -5.55
CA LEU A 44 4.72 -10.35 -6.05
C LEU A 44 5.20 -11.73 -6.54
N VAL A 45 6.28 -11.77 -7.32
CA VAL A 45 6.83 -13.03 -7.85
C VAL A 45 7.41 -13.89 -6.73
N TYR A 46 8.12 -13.29 -5.78
CA TYR A 46 8.64 -13.99 -4.61
C TYR A 46 7.53 -14.68 -3.82
N CYS A 47 6.43 -13.97 -3.55
CA CYS A 47 5.29 -14.51 -2.82
C CYS A 47 4.56 -15.62 -3.58
N GLN A 48 4.43 -15.51 -4.91
CA GLN A 48 3.85 -16.56 -5.74
C GLN A 48 4.67 -17.86 -5.68
N ILE A 49 6.01 -17.76 -5.71
CA ILE A 49 6.89 -18.92 -5.66
C ILE A 49 6.76 -19.63 -4.30
N ILE A 50 6.82 -18.89 -3.19
CA ILE A 50 6.72 -19.47 -1.83
C ILE A 50 5.35 -20.10 -1.58
N ALA A 51 4.27 -19.45 -2.02
CA ALA A 51 2.92 -20.03 -1.94
C ALA A 51 2.83 -21.37 -2.69
N THR A 52 3.49 -21.47 -3.85
CA THR A 52 3.54 -22.71 -4.65
C THR A 52 4.36 -23.81 -3.97
N LEU A 53 5.34 -23.43 -3.14
CA LEU A 53 6.19 -24.37 -2.41
C LEU A 53 5.57 -24.88 -1.11
N GLY A 54 4.40 -24.35 -0.71
CA GLY A 54 3.64 -24.83 0.46
C GLY A 54 4.33 -24.60 1.81
N SER A 55 5.33 -23.72 1.86
CA SER A 55 5.96 -23.27 3.10
C SER A 55 5.18 -22.12 3.73
N ASP A 56 5.21 -22.03 5.07
CA ASP A 56 4.68 -20.89 5.82
C ASP A 56 5.09 -19.56 5.15
N LEU A 57 4.11 -18.76 4.76
CA LEU A 57 4.33 -17.52 4.03
C LEU A 57 4.93 -16.46 4.97
N PRO A 58 5.99 -15.73 4.56
CA PRO A 58 6.54 -14.63 5.37
C PRO A 58 5.55 -13.47 5.45
N ASP A 59 5.57 -12.71 6.54
CA ASP A 59 4.67 -11.55 6.80
C ASP A 59 4.64 -10.53 5.64
N GLN A 60 5.73 -10.42 4.88
CA GLN A 60 5.88 -9.53 3.72
C GLN A 60 5.03 -9.96 2.50
N CYS A 61 4.62 -11.23 2.47
CA CYS A 61 3.72 -11.79 1.47
C CYS A 61 2.27 -11.79 1.93
N LEU A 62 2.06 -11.67 3.23
CA LEU A 62 0.76 -11.58 3.87
C LEU A 62 0.44 -10.10 4.08
N THR A 63 0.37 -9.32 2.99
CA THR A 63 -0.38 -8.07 3.10
C THR A 63 -1.80 -8.49 3.45
N ASN A 64 -2.29 -8.01 4.57
CA ASN A 64 -3.55 -8.44 5.15
C ASN A 64 -4.38 -7.20 5.47
N ASP A 65 -4.35 -6.25 4.55
CA ASP A 65 -4.90 -4.94 4.78
C ASP A 65 -6.38 -4.95 4.41
N ILE A 66 -7.22 -4.76 5.42
CA ILE A 66 -8.66 -4.62 5.23
C ILE A 66 -8.96 -3.13 5.28
N THR A 67 -9.24 -2.56 4.11
CA THR A 67 -9.62 -1.15 4.00
C THR A 67 -11.14 -1.02 3.97
N ILE A 68 -11.71 -0.31 4.93
CA ILE A 68 -13.13 0.03 4.89
C ILE A 68 -13.37 1.05 3.79
N THR A 69 -14.19 0.68 2.81
CA THR A 69 -14.50 1.51 1.65
C THR A 69 -15.72 2.38 1.90
N GLY A 70 -16.61 1.98 2.82
CA GLY A 70 -17.69 2.84 3.30
C GLY A 70 -18.61 2.16 4.31
N SER A 71 -19.25 2.98 5.14
CA SER A 71 -20.37 2.61 6.00
C SER A 71 -21.56 3.50 5.66
N PHE A 72 -22.70 2.88 5.35
CA PHE A 72 -23.92 3.59 4.94
C PHE A 72 -25.07 3.20 5.87
N TYR A 73 -25.75 4.19 6.44
CA TYR A 73 -26.96 3.99 7.24
C TYR A 73 -28.21 4.39 6.45
N ASP A 74 -29.14 3.46 6.30
CA ASP A 74 -30.42 3.65 5.62
C ASP A 74 -31.54 3.85 6.66
N PRO A 75 -32.00 5.09 6.93
CA PRO A 75 -33.00 5.36 7.97
C PRO A 75 -34.38 4.80 7.64
N GLY A 76 -34.71 4.64 6.36
CA GLY A 76 -36.00 4.08 5.93
C GLY A 76 -36.15 2.57 6.20
N LEU A 77 -35.03 1.86 6.36
CA LEU A 77 -35.00 0.42 6.64
C LEU A 77 -34.35 0.08 7.99
N ASN A 78 -33.81 1.08 8.69
CA ASN A 78 -33.02 0.93 9.92
C ASN A 78 -31.84 -0.06 9.74
N ARG A 79 -31.05 0.12 8.67
CA ARG A 79 -29.96 -0.81 8.31
C ARG A 79 -28.63 -0.09 8.16
N VAL A 80 -27.54 -0.76 8.55
CA VAL A 80 -26.18 -0.32 8.25
C VAL A 80 -25.53 -1.29 7.28
N THR A 81 -25.04 -0.78 6.16
CA THR A 81 -24.25 -1.54 5.19
C THR A 81 -22.79 -1.13 5.30
N ILE A 82 -21.92 -2.09 5.57
CA ILE A 82 -20.47 -1.90 5.58
C ILE A 82 -19.90 -2.51 4.31
N THR A 83 -19.06 -1.74 3.63
CA THR A 83 -18.31 -2.17 2.46
C THR A 83 -16.83 -2.11 2.78
N ALA A 84 -16.12 -3.21 2.57
CA ALA A 84 -14.68 -3.31 2.79
C ALA A 84 -14.01 -3.88 1.54
N THR A 85 -12.77 -3.49 1.31
CA THR A 85 -11.91 -4.10 0.31
C THR A 85 -10.77 -4.77 1.04
N TYR A 86 -10.51 -6.03 0.71
CA TYR A 86 -9.31 -6.71 1.16
C TYR A 86 -8.22 -6.45 0.11
N LYS A 87 -7.20 -5.71 0.50
CA LYS A 87 -5.94 -5.62 -0.24
C LYS A 87 -4.98 -6.55 0.48
N GLY A 88 -4.81 -7.73 -0.07
CA GLY A 88 -3.84 -8.64 0.49
C GLY A 88 -3.06 -9.44 -0.51
N GLY A 89 -2.14 -10.22 0.06
CA GLY A 89 -1.21 -11.06 -0.65
C GLY A 89 -1.87 -12.04 -1.62
N TYR A 90 -1.05 -12.89 -2.23
CA TYR A 90 -1.50 -13.89 -3.18
C TYR A 90 -2.39 -14.95 -2.50
N ASP A 91 -3.70 -14.68 -2.35
CA ASP A 91 -4.74 -15.67 -2.08
C ASP A 91 -6.05 -15.30 -2.80
N PRO A 92 -6.51 -16.11 -3.77
CA PRO A 92 -7.74 -15.85 -4.54
C PRO A 92 -9.05 -16.18 -3.79
N ASN A 93 -9.00 -16.81 -2.61
CA ASN A 93 -10.18 -17.33 -1.89
C ASN A 93 -10.40 -16.68 -0.52
N VAL A 94 -9.97 -15.43 -0.35
CA VAL A 94 -10.14 -14.72 0.92
C VAL A 94 -11.62 -14.54 1.25
N THR A 95 -11.98 -14.84 2.48
CA THR A 95 -13.31 -14.55 3.03
C THR A 95 -13.18 -13.56 4.17
N LEU A 96 -14.00 -12.50 4.15
CA LEU A 96 -14.09 -11.55 5.25
C LEU A 96 -15.24 -11.93 6.18
N THR A 97 -14.99 -11.90 7.48
CA THR A 97 -15.99 -12.18 8.52
C THR A 97 -16.11 -10.98 9.43
N ALA A 98 -17.33 -10.48 9.63
CA ALA A 98 -17.63 -9.43 10.58
C ALA A 98 -18.14 -10.06 11.88
N THR A 99 -17.57 -9.66 13.02
CA THR A 99 -18.03 -10.09 14.35
C THR A 99 -18.49 -8.88 15.16
N PRO A 100 -19.76 -8.84 15.60
CA PRO A 100 -20.87 -9.75 15.26
C PRO A 100 -21.31 -9.59 13.79
N GLY A 101 -21.91 -10.62 13.17
CA GLY A 101 -22.50 -10.51 11.82
C GLY A 101 -22.36 -11.73 10.91
N GLY A 102 -21.20 -12.39 10.91
CA GLY A 102 -20.88 -13.53 10.03
C GLY A 102 -20.10 -13.13 8.78
N VAL A 103 -20.07 -14.02 7.79
CA VAL A 103 -19.30 -13.85 6.55
C VAL A 103 -19.90 -12.74 5.69
N MET A 104 -19.05 -11.84 5.20
CA MET A 104 -19.43 -10.75 4.30
C MET A 104 -19.63 -11.30 2.87
N ALA A 105 -20.64 -10.78 2.16
CA ALA A 105 -20.89 -11.16 0.77
C ALA A 105 -19.94 -10.43 -0.18
N GLN A 106 -19.28 -11.17 -1.08
CA GLN A 106 -18.42 -10.57 -2.10
C GLN A 106 -19.25 -9.87 -3.18
N GLN A 107 -18.93 -8.60 -3.47
CA GLN A 107 -19.48 -7.80 -4.55
C GLN A 107 -18.34 -7.25 -5.43
N GLY A 108 -18.04 -7.94 -6.52
CA GLY A 108 -16.92 -7.60 -7.40
C GLY A 108 -15.58 -7.71 -6.66
N SER A 109 -14.82 -6.61 -6.60
CA SER A 109 -13.55 -6.54 -5.87
C SER A 109 -13.70 -6.25 -4.36
N GLY A 110 -14.93 -6.03 -3.87
CA GLY A 110 -15.21 -5.67 -2.48
C GLY A 110 -16.06 -6.72 -1.75
N TYR A 111 -16.24 -6.50 -0.46
CA TYR A 111 -17.07 -7.30 0.45
C TYR A 111 -18.08 -6.40 1.13
N ARG A 112 -19.29 -6.91 1.32
CA ARG A 112 -20.40 -6.18 1.90
C ARG A 112 -21.13 -7.01 2.94
N ILE A 113 -21.47 -6.40 4.06
CA ILE A 113 -22.41 -6.96 5.03
C ILE A 113 -23.42 -5.90 5.43
N THR A 114 -24.66 -6.33 5.68
CA THR A 114 -25.74 -5.43 6.09
C THR A 114 -26.32 -5.90 7.41
N PHE A 115 -26.37 -5.00 8.38
CA PHE A 115 -26.97 -5.19 9.69
C PHE A 115 -28.37 -4.58 9.71
N ASN A 116 -29.36 -5.32 10.24
CA ASN A 116 -30.77 -4.88 10.27
C ASN A 116 -31.15 -4.09 11.54
N HIS A 117 -30.16 -3.78 12.37
CA HIS A 117 -30.29 -2.93 13.53
C HIS A 117 -28.94 -2.27 13.76
N VAL A 118 -28.92 -0.95 13.95
CA VAL A 118 -27.72 -0.25 14.42
C VAL A 118 -27.49 -0.76 15.84
N CYS A 119 -26.56 -1.69 16.04
CA CYS A 119 -25.98 -1.79 17.37
C CYS A 119 -24.94 -0.68 17.49
N PRO A 120 -24.92 0.11 18.59
CA PRO A 120 -23.74 0.87 18.97
C PRO A 120 -22.70 -0.17 19.40
N CYS A 121 -22.08 -0.78 18.42
CA CYS A 121 -21.20 -1.93 18.58
C CYS A 121 -19.98 -1.70 17.71
N THR A 122 -18.85 -2.02 18.31
CA THR A 122 -17.62 -2.25 17.60
C THR A 122 -17.77 -3.51 16.76
N ILE A 123 -17.55 -3.40 15.45
CA ILE A 123 -17.54 -4.55 14.55
C ILE A 123 -16.09 -4.83 14.18
N ASN A 124 -15.62 -6.04 14.46
CA ASN A 124 -14.31 -6.49 14.03
C ASN A 124 -14.47 -7.27 12.72
N ILE A 125 -13.83 -6.81 11.65
CA ILE A 125 -13.80 -7.49 10.35
C ILE A 125 -12.46 -8.18 10.22
N THR A 126 -12.48 -9.51 10.08
CA THR A 126 -11.28 -10.35 9.95
C THR A 126 -11.25 -11.04 8.59
N ALA A 127 -10.06 -11.25 8.05
CA ALA A 127 -9.86 -12.04 6.84
C ALA A 127 -9.40 -13.46 7.19
N SER A 128 -9.79 -14.45 6.38
CA SER A 128 -9.44 -15.86 6.56
C SER A 128 -7.93 -16.16 6.56
N VAL A 129 -7.14 -15.26 5.98
CA VAL A 129 -5.67 -15.37 5.84
C VAL A 129 -4.91 -14.44 6.81
N GLY A 130 -5.63 -13.85 7.76
CA GLY A 130 -5.10 -12.89 8.72
C GLY A 130 -5.39 -11.44 8.31
N GLY A 131 -5.26 -10.53 9.27
CA GLY A 131 -5.72 -9.14 9.14
C GLY A 131 -7.07 -8.93 9.81
N SER A 132 -7.17 -7.83 10.54
CA SER A 132 -8.39 -7.41 11.20
C SER A 132 -8.50 -5.90 11.20
N VAL A 133 -9.68 -5.38 10.94
CA VAL A 133 -9.97 -3.95 11.08
C VAL A 133 -11.21 -3.79 11.95
N GLU A 134 -11.12 -2.83 12.86
CA GLU A 134 -12.21 -2.48 13.74
C GLU A 134 -13.01 -1.30 13.16
N VAL A 135 -14.32 -1.44 13.14
CA VAL A 135 -15.26 -0.39 12.70
C VAL A 135 -16.13 -0.01 13.88
N ASN A 136 -15.99 1.23 14.33
CA ASN A 136 -16.88 1.80 15.33
C ASN A 136 -18.05 2.48 14.61
N LEU A 137 -19.27 1.98 14.85
CA LEU A 137 -20.50 2.57 14.36
C LEU A 137 -21.12 3.40 15.50
N SER A 138 -20.79 4.70 15.53
CA SER A 138 -21.34 5.68 16.47
C SER A 138 -22.39 6.56 15.82
#